data_AF-A0A2P2I5W5-F1
#
_entry.id   AF-A0A2P2I5W5-F1
#
_cell.length_a   1.000
_cell.length_b   1.000
_cell.length_c   1.000
_cell.angle_alpha   90.00
_cell.angle_beta   90.00
_cell.angle_gamma   90.00
#
_symmetry.space_group_name_H-M   'P 1'
#
loop_
_entity.id
_entity.type
_entity.pdbx_description
1 polymer ?
#
loop_
_entity_poly.entity_id
_entity_poly.type
_entity_poly.pdbx_seq_one_letter_code
_entity_poly.pdbx_strand_id
1 'polypeptide(L)'
;LSLDTVVRCASLNKMKSIKRIVTATVFLLIGQFTSLYAIGAERGSPGDVNPTNSLGVDLKSLKQHLSSSVMELETVMANFDSCNKEECSHEPCEGLDRWRQRVFSGLDDMRREMTEVVGKDIVAQNMDDTIVSAIDDQRSTLEAIESNLAEIPSALNYVNELIQAIKTSQAPSRPMNCLEAKAGGGVTGVTTIYPGGVEKSVKCDQDTEGGGWTVLLLRQKQKPQVQFRQSFELYKRGFGNPSGEYWIGLTAMRDLTEDLNELLVTMAVGKETASSYYTMFRVDANYKLRVDGYDNARSTGGDSLARHNNWGFTTHDRDRDGASGGNCADWCGGGGWWYDHCYTANPTGRHPGGRTHGPADHFIEWRSWKGKHKFMSDLVMMVRPKQS
;
A
#
# COMPACT_ATOMS: atom_id res chain seq x y z
N LEU A 1 -0.64 -13.04 -16.90
CA LEU A 1 -0.87 -13.43 -15.49
C LEU A 1 0.17 -12.73 -14.65
N SER A 2 -0.21 -12.00 -13.60
CA SER A 2 0.81 -11.39 -12.73
C SER A 2 1.70 -12.51 -12.17
N LEU A 3 2.98 -12.22 -11.99
CA LEU A 3 3.96 -13.18 -11.44
C LEU A 3 3.48 -13.73 -10.08
N ASP A 4 2.75 -12.88 -9.36
CA ASP A 4 2.03 -13.14 -8.12
C ASP A 4 1.00 -14.29 -8.28
N THR A 5 0.23 -14.33 -9.37
CA THR A 5 -0.72 -15.41 -9.65
C THR A 5 -0.03 -16.75 -9.92
N VAL A 6 1.12 -16.75 -10.60
CA VAL A 6 1.84 -17.98 -10.98
C VAL A 6 2.49 -18.63 -9.75
N VAL A 7 3.10 -17.83 -8.88
CA VAL A 7 3.71 -18.28 -7.62
C VAL A 7 2.64 -18.76 -6.63
N ARG A 8 1.51 -18.04 -6.52
CA ARG A 8 0.36 -18.46 -5.70
C ARG A 8 -0.21 -19.80 -6.17
N CYS A 9 -0.38 -20.01 -7.48
CA CYS A 9 -0.89 -21.26 -8.03
C CYS A 9 0.05 -22.46 -7.81
N ALA A 10 1.38 -22.28 -7.90
CA ALA A 10 2.34 -23.36 -7.69
C ALA A 10 2.34 -23.85 -6.23
N SER A 11 2.33 -22.93 -5.26
CA SER A 11 2.26 -23.24 -3.82
C SER A 11 0.94 -23.89 -3.42
N LEU A 12 -0.17 -23.43 -4.01
CA LEU A 12 -1.51 -23.99 -3.76
C LEU A 12 -1.62 -25.45 -4.24
N ASN A 13 -1.02 -25.78 -5.39
CA ASN A 13 -1.04 -27.14 -5.93
C ASN A 13 -0.23 -28.11 -5.05
N LYS A 14 0.95 -27.69 -4.55
CA LYS A 14 1.76 -28.52 -3.63
C LYS A 14 1.04 -28.71 -2.29
N MET A 15 0.40 -27.67 -1.75
CA MET A 15 -0.42 -27.78 -0.53
C MET A 15 -1.67 -28.65 -0.71
N LYS A 16 -2.36 -28.58 -1.86
CA LYS A 16 -3.49 -29.45 -2.19
C LYS A 16 -3.08 -30.93 -2.28
N SER A 17 -1.87 -31.21 -2.80
CA SER A 17 -1.28 -32.55 -2.76
C SER A 17 -1.02 -33.02 -1.32
N ILE A 18 -0.40 -32.17 -0.49
CA ILE A 18 -0.12 -32.50 0.92
C ILE A 18 -1.42 -32.76 1.68
N LYS A 19 -2.48 -31.96 1.47
CA LYS A 19 -3.81 -32.22 2.06
C LYS A 19 -4.32 -33.60 1.71
N ARG A 20 -4.31 -33.94 0.42
CA ARG A 20 -4.81 -35.23 -0.06
C ARG A 20 -4.07 -36.38 0.61
N ILE A 21 -2.75 -36.27 0.75
CA ILE A 21 -1.91 -37.25 1.43
C ILE A 21 -2.28 -37.32 2.90
N VAL A 22 -2.23 -36.21 3.64
CA VAL A 22 -2.52 -36.17 5.09
C VAL A 22 -3.94 -36.66 5.40
N THR A 23 -4.94 -36.21 4.65
CA THR A 23 -6.33 -36.64 4.82
C THR A 23 -6.48 -38.14 4.53
N ALA A 24 -5.94 -38.64 3.42
CA ALA A 24 -6.00 -40.07 3.10
C ALA A 24 -5.31 -40.92 4.17
N THR A 25 -4.15 -40.46 4.66
CA THR A 25 -3.39 -41.16 5.69
C THR A 25 -4.09 -41.14 7.05
N VAL A 26 -4.71 -40.03 7.46
CA VAL A 26 -5.50 -39.98 8.70
C VAL A 26 -6.73 -40.88 8.59
N PHE A 27 -7.40 -40.95 7.44
CA PHE A 27 -8.51 -41.87 7.23
C PHE A 27 -8.07 -43.35 7.30
N LEU A 28 -6.90 -43.68 6.74
CA LEU A 28 -6.31 -45.02 6.85
C LEU A 28 -5.99 -45.37 8.32
N LEU A 29 -5.36 -44.45 9.06
CA LEU A 29 -5.09 -44.62 10.48
C LEU A 29 -6.37 -44.85 11.28
N ILE A 30 -7.41 -44.02 11.08
CA ILE A 30 -8.72 -44.18 11.73
C ILE A 30 -9.34 -45.55 11.42
N GLY A 31 -9.24 -46.02 10.17
CA GLY A 31 -9.74 -47.33 9.74
C GLY A 31 -9.00 -48.50 10.41
N GLN A 32 -7.67 -48.42 10.51
CA GLN A 32 -6.84 -49.39 11.22
C GLN A 32 -7.18 -49.42 12.72
N PHE A 33 -7.37 -48.25 13.35
CA PHE A 33 -7.78 -48.15 14.76
C PHE A 33 -9.17 -48.73 15.01
N THR A 34 -10.14 -48.51 14.13
CA THR A 34 -11.47 -49.14 14.26
C THR A 34 -11.41 -50.66 14.14
N SER A 35 -10.48 -51.18 13.35
CA SER A 35 -10.27 -52.63 13.20
C SER A 35 -9.61 -53.24 14.45
N LEU A 36 -8.58 -52.58 15.00
CA LEU A 36 -7.94 -52.96 16.26
C LEU A 36 -8.93 -52.93 17.45
N TYR A 37 -9.80 -51.93 17.52
CA TYR A 37 -10.84 -51.83 18.55
C TYR A 37 -11.87 -52.97 18.45
N ALA A 38 -12.29 -53.33 17.24
CA ALA A 38 -13.22 -54.43 17.00
C ALA A 38 -12.64 -55.79 17.44
N ILE A 39 -11.36 -56.04 17.14
CA ILE A 39 -10.63 -57.25 17.56
C ILE A 39 -10.52 -57.33 19.09
N GLY A 40 -10.30 -56.20 19.76
CA GLY A 40 -10.28 -56.12 21.23
C GLY A 40 -11.65 -56.32 21.89
N ALA A 41 -12.74 -55.85 21.25
CA ALA A 41 -14.11 -55.95 21.76
C ALA A 41 -14.70 -57.37 21.67
N GLU A 42 -14.35 -58.15 20.64
CA GLU A 42 -14.82 -59.54 20.48
C GLU A 42 -14.20 -60.51 21.50
N ARG A 43 -13.07 -60.15 22.13
CA ARG A 43 -12.35 -61.01 23.08
C ARG A 43 -12.73 -60.76 24.56
N GLY A 44 -13.69 -59.88 24.85
CA GLY A 44 -14.11 -59.54 26.22
C GLY A 44 -15.15 -60.51 26.81
N SER A 45 -14.75 -61.35 27.76
CA SER A 45 -15.67 -62.13 28.60
C SER A 45 -16.26 -61.27 29.73
N PRO A 46 -17.54 -61.42 30.12
CA PRO A 46 -18.17 -60.56 31.12
C PRO A 46 -17.75 -60.99 32.53
N GLY A 47 -16.67 -60.42 33.06
CA GLY A 47 -16.25 -60.73 34.43
C GLY A 47 -15.03 -60.01 34.99
N ASP A 48 -14.08 -59.56 34.17
CA ASP A 48 -12.84 -58.93 34.67
C ASP A 48 -12.83 -57.41 34.52
N VAL A 49 -12.24 -56.72 35.52
CA VAL A 49 -11.96 -55.28 35.47
C VAL A 49 -10.97 -55.05 34.32
N ASN A 50 -11.51 -54.58 33.19
CA ASN A 50 -10.91 -54.78 31.88
C ASN A 50 -9.88 -53.68 31.52
N PRO A 51 -8.58 -54.01 31.32
CA PRO A 51 -7.57 -53.07 30.81
C PRO A 51 -7.92 -52.51 29.42
N THR A 52 -8.75 -53.23 28.66
CA THR A 52 -9.27 -52.85 27.34
C THR A 52 -10.24 -51.67 27.38
N ASN A 53 -10.87 -51.38 28.52
CA ASN A 53 -11.74 -50.20 28.66
C ASN A 53 -10.95 -48.90 28.76
N SER A 54 -9.78 -48.90 29.41
CA SER A 54 -8.86 -47.74 29.43
C SER A 54 -8.33 -47.47 28.02
N LEU A 55 -7.76 -48.52 27.40
CA LEU A 55 -7.23 -48.46 26.04
C LEU A 55 -8.30 -48.00 25.02
N GLY A 56 -9.55 -48.42 25.22
CA GLY A 56 -10.67 -48.02 24.39
C GLY A 56 -11.14 -46.57 24.59
N VAL A 57 -10.99 -46.02 25.80
CA VAL A 57 -11.25 -44.60 26.09
C VAL A 57 -10.15 -43.72 25.50
N ASP A 58 -8.90 -44.16 25.59
CA ASP A 58 -7.73 -43.44 25.06
C ASP A 58 -7.73 -43.43 23.52
N LEU A 59 -8.02 -44.57 22.86
CA LEU A 59 -8.22 -44.64 21.40
C LEU A 59 -9.35 -43.73 20.91
N LYS A 60 -10.42 -43.57 21.69
CA LYS A 60 -11.57 -42.73 21.34
C LYS A 60 -11.23 -41.25 21.44
N SER A 61 -10.50 -40.85 22.48
CA SER A 61 -9.95 -39.50 22.65
C SER A 61 -9.02 -39.13 21.50
N LEU A 62 -8.14 -40.08 21.12
CA LEU A 62 -7.19 -39.92 20.03
C LEU A 62 -7.87 -39.78 18.66
N LYS A 63 -8.88 -40.62 18.36
CA LYS A 63 -9.71 -40.50 17.15
C LYS A 63 -10.39 -39.13 17.06
N GLN A 64 -10.83 -38.59 18.20
CA GLN A 64 -11.45 -37.28 18.27
C GLN A 64 -10.43 -36.15 18.02
N HIS A 65 -9.22 -36.26 18.56
CA HIS A 65 -8.12 -35.33 18.30
C HIS A 65 -7.71 -35.31 16.82
N LEU A 66 -7.46 -36.47 16.20
CA LEU A 66 -7.11 -36.58 14.78
C LEU A 66 -8.21 -36.02 13.86
N SER A 67 -9.47 -36.31 14.18
CA SER A 67 -10.61 -35.77 13.44
C SER A 67 -10.69 -34.24 13.55
N SER A 68 -10.41 -33.69 14.74
CA SER A 68 -10.33 -32.24 14.96
C SER A 68 -9.19 -31.59 14.16
N SER A 69 -8.01 -32.22 14.12
CA SER A 69 -6.86 -31.72 13.36
C SER A 69 -7.08 -31.72 11.84
N VAL A 70 -7.89 -32.66 11.32
CA VAL A 70 -8.31 -32.66 9.91
C VAL A 70 -9.28 -31.50 9.63
N MET A 71 -10.25 -31.24 10.50
CA MET A 71 -11.16 -30.09 10.34
C MET A 71 -10.42 -28.75 10.40
N GLU A 72 -9.40 -28.62 11.25
CA GLU A 72 -8.53 -27.44 11.27
C GLU A 72 -7.76 -27.28 9.95
N LEU A 73 -7.21 -28.37 9.40
CA LEU A 73 -6.54 -28.34 8.09
C LEU A 73 -7.50 -27.88 6.98
N GLU A 74 -8.74 -28.37 6.99
CA GLU A 74 -9.76 -27.94 6.05
C GLU A 74 -10.07 -26.45 6.15
N THR A 75 -10.12 -25.93 7.37
CA THR A 75 -10.34 -24.50 7.65
C THR A 75 -9.18 -23.64 7.17
N VAL A 76 -7.93 -24.05 7.47
CA VAL A 76 -6.73 -23.35 7.00
C VAL A 76 -6.69 -23.31 5.47
N MET A 77 -7.06 -24.41 4.80
CA MET A 77 -7.11 -24.45 3.35
C MET A 77 -8.24 -23.64 2.72
N ALA A 78 -9.40 -23.58 3.36
CA ALA A 78 -10.49 -22.70 2.92
C ALA A 78 -10.07 -21.22 2.97
N ASN A 79 -9.31 -20.83 4.01
CA ASN A 79 -8.74 -19.49 4.11
C ASN A 79 -7.71 -19.20 3.00
N PHE A 80 -6.89 -20.19 2.62
CA PHE A 80 -5.99 -20.09 1.47
C PHE A 80 -6.73 -19.96 0.13
N ASP A 81 -7.82 -20.73 -0.10
CA ASP A 81 -8.64 -20.61 -1.30
C ASP A 81 -9.37 -19.24 -1.37
N SER A 82 -9.67 -18.62 -0.24
CA SER A 82 -10.20 -17.24 -0.14
C SER A 82 -9.15 -16.17 -0.51
N CYS A 83 -7.87 -16.42 -0.23
CA CYS A 83 -6.73 -15.54 -0.57
C CYS A 83 -6.49 -15.39 -2.09
N ASN A 84 -7.17 -16.20 -2.92
CA ASN A 84 -7.20 -16.02 -4.38
C ASN A 84 -8.08 -14.84 -4.84
N LYS A 85 -8.90 -14.26 -3.94
CA LYS A 85 -9.91 -13.26 -4.31
C LYS A 85 -9.56 -11.83 -3.90
N GLU A 86 -8.77 -11.62 -2.85
CA GLU A 86 -8.33 -10.30 -2.36
C GLU A 86 -6.89 -10.38 -1.78
N GLU A 87 -6.25 -9.23 -1.53
CA GLU A 87 -4.87 -9.13 -1.02
C GLU A 87 -4.62 -10.03 0.21
N CYS A 88 -3.54 -10.83 0.17
CA CYS A 88 -3.19 -11.72 1.27
C CYS A 88 -2.51 -10.96 2.42
N SER A 89 -3.09 -11.04 3.63
CA SER A 89 -2.45 -10.62 4.88
C SER A 89 -1.43 -11.66 5.37
N HIS A 90 -0.65 -11.33 6.42
CA HIS A 90 0.37 -12.21 7.03
C HIS A 90 -0.22 -13.41 7.83
N GLU A 91 -1.51 -13.39 8.15
CA GLU A 91 -2.21 -14.36 9.03
C GLU A 91 -2.29 -15.82 8.51
N PRO A 92 -2.44 -16.10 7.19
CA PRO A 92 -2.57 -17.49 6.70
C PRO A 92 -1.31 -18.33 6.93
N CYS A 93 -0.13 -17.71 6.89
CA CYS A 93 1.16 -18.37 7.11
C CYS A 93 1.36 -18.75 8.59
N GLU A 94 0.98 -17.87 9.52
CA GLU A 94 1.01 -18.18 10.96
C GLU A 94 -0.01 -19.25 11.36
N GLY A 95 -1.13 -19.34 10.64
CA GLY A 95 -2.09 -20.43 10.79
C GLY A 95 -1.51 -21.80 10.45
N LEU A 96 -0.69 -21.88 9.40
CA LEU A 96 -0.07 -23.12 8.92
C LEU A 96 1.01 -23.64 9.87
N ASP A 97 1.87 -22.75 10.42
CA ASP A 97 2.89 -23.14 11.39
C ASP A 97 2.27 -23.64 12.71
N ARG A 98 1.17 -23.00 13.17
CA ARG A 98 0.41 -23.46 14.33
C ARG A 98 -0.25 -24.83 14.10
N TRP A 99 -0.81 -25.04 12.92
CA TRP A 99 -1.37 -26.35 12.53
C TRP A 99 -0.30 -27.43 12.50
N ARG A 100 0.87 -27.13 11.90
CA ARG A 100 2.04 -28.04 11.87
C ARG A 100 2.44 -28.48 13.29
N GLN A 101 2.60 -27.53 14.21
CA GLN A 101 2.99 -27.82 15.61
C GLN A 101 1.98 -28.73 16.31
N ARG A 102 0.67 -28.50 16.14
CA ARG A 102 -0.38 -29.32 16.77
C ARG A 102 -0.45 -30.74 16.23
N VAL A 103 -0.25 -30.93 14.92
CA VAL A 103 -0.22 -32.27 14.32
C VAL A 103 0.98 -33.06 14.83
N PHE A 104 2.17 -32.46 14.85
CA PHE A 104 3.36 -33.13 15.38
C PHE A 104 3.22 -33.46 16.87
N SER A 105 2.70 -32.54 17.70
CA SER A 105 2.48 -32.84 19.12
C SER A 105 1.51 -33.99 19.33
N GLY A 106 0.44 -34.07 18.52
CA GLY A 106 -0.52 -35.18 18.59
C GLY A 106 0.07 -36.53 18.14
N LEU A 107 0.97 -36.53 17.16
CA LEU A 107 1.70 -37.73 16.72
C LEU A 107 2.75 -38.17 17.75
N ASP A 108 3.43 -37.23 18.41
CA ASP A 108 4.38 -37.51 19.49
C ASP A 108 3.68 -38.07 20.74
N ASP A 109 2.52 -37.52 21.11
CA ASP A 109 1.69 -38.06 22.20
C ASP A 109 1.24 -39.50 21.88
N MET A 110 0.83 -39.77 20.63
CA MET A 110 0.48 -41.11 20.15
C MET A 110 1.65 -42.10 20.26
N ARG A 111 2.84 -41.69 19.82
CA ARG A 111 4.07 -42.49 19.95
C ARG A 111 4.38 -42.80 21.41
N ARG A 112 4.23 -41.83 22.31
CA ARG A 112 4.49 -41.98 23.75
C ARG A 112 3.50 -42.96 24.40
N GLU A 113 2.21 -42.79 24.16
CA GLU A 113 1.16 -43.68 24.70
C GLU A 113 1.30 -45.12 24.18
N MET A 114 1.59 -45.29 22.90
CA MET A 114 1.82 -46.61 22.30
C MET A 114 3.06 -47.30 22.87
N THR A 115 4.12 -46.54 23.16
CA THR A 115 5.33 -47.05 23.82
C THR A 115 5.05 -47.44 25.28
N GLU A 116 4.17 -46.73 25.98
CA GLU A 116 3.72 -47.08 27.34
C GLU A 116 2.85 -48.36 27.37
N VAL A 117 1.98 -48.57 26.38
CA VAL A 117 1.17 -49.79 26.23
C VAL A 117 2.07 -50.99 25.95
N VAL A 118 3.01 -50.87 25.02
CA VAL A 118 4.02 -51.92 24.73
C VAL A 118 4.92 -52.18 25.94
N GLY A 119 5.24 -51.14 26.72
CA GLY A 119 6.04 -51.25 27.95
C GLY A 119 5.33 -51.95 29.12
N LYS A 120 4.00 -51.91 29.19
CA LYS A 120 3.20 -52.61 30.21
C LYS A 120 2.94 -54.08 29.89
N ASP A 121 3.05 -54.49 28.62
CA ASP A 121 2.77 -55.86 28.16
C ASP A 121 4.02 -56.74 27.92
N ILE A 122 5.21 -56.36 28.43
CA ILE A 122 6.43 -57.21 28.38
C ILE A 122 6.28 -58.54 29.16
N VAL A 123 5.11 -58.83 29.75
CA VAL A 123 4.79 -60.14 30.35
C VAL A 123 3.83 -61.00 29.50
N ALA A 124 3.28 -60.53 28.38
CA ALA A 124 2.38 -61.34 27.55
C ALA A 124 3.09 -61.89 26.30
N GLN A 125 3.67 -63.08 26.40
CA GLN A 125 4.27 -63.85 25.30
C GLN A 125 3.29 -64.27 24.16
N ASN A 126 2.15 -63.59 23.96
CA ASN A 126 1.18 -63.93 22.91
C ASN A 126 0.42 -62.67 22.41
N MET A 127 1.12 -61.59 22.04
CA MET A 127 0.54 -60.61 21.13
C MET A 127 0.58 -61.18 19.71
N ASP A 128 -0.60 -61.38 19.14
CA ASP A 128 -0.89 -61.83 17.78
C ASP A 128 -0.02 -61.03 16.77
N ASP A 129 0.76 -61.69 15.91
CA ASP A 129 1.65 -61.07 14.90
C ASP A 129 0.94 -59.97 14.07
N THR A 130 -0.38 -60.11 13.95
CA THR A 130 -1.31 -59.16 13.33
C THR A 130 -1.27 -57.77 13.97
N ILE A 131 -1.19 -57.68 15.31
CA ILE A 131 -1.14 -56.40 16.03
C ILE A 131 0.22 -55.75 15.83
N VAL A 132 1.31 -56.51 15.93
CA VAL A 132 2.68 -55.99 15.72
C VAL A 132 2.84 -55.44 14.30
N SER A 133 2.35 -56.17 13.29
CA SER A 133 2.34 -55.70 11.90
C SER A 133 1.56 -54.40 11.70
N ALA A 134 0.42 -54.22 12.39
CA ALA A 134 -0.36 -52.99 12.30
C ALA A 134 0.38 -51.78 12.91
N ILE A 135 1.15 -52.00 13.99
CA ILE A 135 1.97 -50.94 14.62
C ILE A 135 3.13 -50.54 13.71
N ASP A 136 3.81 -51.51 13.09
CA ASP A 136 4.91 -51.25 12.15
C ASP A 136 4.43 -50.50 10.90
N ASP A 137 3.23 -50.82 10.40
CA ASP A 137 2.58 -50.08 9.30
C ASP A 137 2.28 -48.63 9.72
N GLN A 138 1.81 -48.39 10.95
CA GLN A 138 1.57 -47.04 11.46
C GLN A 138 2.88 -46.25 11.62
N ARG A 139 3.94 -46.90 12.09
CA ARG A 139 5.27 -46.28 12.24
C ARG A 139 5.88 -45.89 10.90
N SER A 140 5.85 -46.77 9.91
CA SER A 140 6.35 -46.47 8.56
C SER A 140 5.59 -45.31 7.90
N THR A 141 4.28 -45.23 8.17
CA THR A 141 3.43 -44.13 7.74
C THR A 141 3.80 -42.81 8.41
N LEU A 142 4.13 -42.83 9.71
CA LEU A 142 4.56 -41.66 10.47
C LEU A 142 5.90 -41.13 9.95
N GLU A 143 6.87 -42.02 9.69
CA GLU A 143 8.18 -41.68 9.12
C GLU A 143 8.04 -41.05 7.72
N ALA A 144 7.07 -41.52 6.90
CA ALA A 144 6.76 -40.93 5.60
C ALA A 144 6.14 -39.52 5.72
N ILE A 145 5.31 -39.26 6.75
CA ILE A 145 4.76 -37.93 7.02
C ILE A 145 5.87 -36.97 7.46
N GLU A 146 6.73 -37.39 8.38
CA GLU A 146 7.87 -36.60 8.86
C GLU A 146 8.80 -36.20 7.71
N SER A 147 9.11 -37.14 6.82
CA SER A 147 9.93 -36.88 5.63
C SER A 147 9.32 -35.83 4.70
N ASN A 148 8.01 -35.90 4.44
CA ASN A 148 7.32 -34.93 3.58
C ASN A 148 7.20 -33.53 4.23
N LEU A 149 7.05 -33.47 5.56
CA LEU A 149 6.95 -32.21 6.30
C LEU A 149 8.30 -31.52 6.47
N ALA A 150 9.42 -32.26 6.39
CA ALA A 150 10.78 -31.71 6.44
C ALA A 150 11.13 -30.81 5.24
N GLU A 151 10.40 -30.90 4.13
CA GLU A 151 10.57 -30.00 2.97
C GLU A 151 9.89 -28.63 3.13
N ILE A 152 8.98 -28.47 4.09
CA ILE A 152 8.20 -27.23 4.26
C ILE A 152 9.06 -26.04 4.69
N PRO A 153 9.99 -26.16 5.67
CA PRO A 153 10.80 -25.03 6.11
C PRO A 153 11.71 -24.48 5.01
N SER A 154 12.28 -25.33 4.16
CA SER A 154 13.14 -24.90 3.04
C SER A 154 12.33 -24.19 1.95
N ALA A 155 11.13 -24.67 1.64
CA ALA A 155 10.21 -23.99 0.73
C ALA A 155 9.75 -22.64 1.29
N LEU A 156 9.47 -22.55 2.60
CA LEU A 156 9.10 -21.29 3.27
C LEU A 156 10.25 -20.28 3.25
N ASN A 157 11.48 -20.73 3.53
CA ASN A 157 12.66 -19.87 3.50
C ASN A 157 12.94 -19.34 2.08
N TYR A 158 12.83 -20.19 1.06
CA TYR A 158 12.97 -19.78 -0.34
C TYR A 158 11.93 -18.72 -0.75
N VAL A 159 10.67 -18.88 -0.32
CA VAL A 159 9.62 -17.88 -0.55
C VAL A 159 9.94 -16.56 0.17
N ASN A 160 10.45 -16.61 1.40
CA ASN A 160 10.86 -15.41 2.14
C ASN A 160 12.03 -14.68 1.46
N GLU A 161 13.03 -15.41 0.97
CA GLU A 161 14.14 -14.85 0.20
C GLU A 161 13.65 -14.20 -1.10
N LEU A 162 12.70 -14.83 -1.80
CA LEU A 162 12.06 -14.23 -2.98
C LEU A 162 11.23 -13.00 -2.63
N ILE A 163 10.48 -12.99 -1.52
CA ILE A 163 9.73 -11.80 -1.05
C ILE A 163 10.70 -10.66 -0.75
N GLN A 164 11.83 -10.94 -0.09
CA GLN A 164 12.85 -9.92 0.21
C GLN A 164 13.54 -9.42 -1.04
N ALA A 165 13.86 -10.32 -1.97
CA ALA A 165 14.39 -9.97 -3.28
C ALA A 165 13.38 -9.12 -4.08
N ILE A 166 12.07 -9.38 -4.00
CA ILE A 166 11.02 -8.59 -4.67
C ILE A 166 10.85 -7.20 -4.03
N LYS A 167 10.87 -7.13 -2.69
CA LYS A 167 10.87 -5.85 -1.96
C LYS A 167 12.06 -4.98 -2.32
N THR A 168 13.20 -5.60 -2.64
CA THR A 168 14.43 -4.92 -3.04
C THR A 168 14.61 -4.80 -4.57
N SER A 169 13.85 -5.55 -5.38
CA SER A 169 13.91 -5.54 -6.85
C SER A 169 12.92 -4.58 -7.50
N GLN A 170 12.21 -3.74 -6.73
CA GLN A 170 11.77 -2.48 -7.29
C GLN A 170 13.05 -1.72 -7.67
N ALA A 171 13.45 -1.80 -8.95
CA ALA A 171 14.30 -0.79 -9.57
C ALA A 171 13.82 0.57 -9.05
N PRO A 172 14.70 1.53 -8.70
CA PRO A 172 14.28 2.79 -8.09
C PRO A 172 13.10 3.31 -8.88
N SER A 173 11.90 3.21 -8.28
CA SER A 173 10.68 3.54 -8.99
C SER A 173 10.88 4.96 -9.43
N ARG A 174 10.82 5.21 -10.73
CA ARG A 174 10.88 6.56 -11.28
C ARG A 174 9.66 7.27 -10.73
N PRO A 175 9.78 8.06 -9.64
CA PRO A 175 8.61 8.43 -8.87
C PRO A 175 7.80 9.40 -9.72
N MET A 176 6.51 9.15 -9.94
CA MET A 176 5.69 10.00 -10.81
C MET A 176 5.41 11.36 -10.16
N ASN A 177 5.46 11.41 -8.82
CA ASN A 177 5.17 12.57 -7.99
C ASN A 177 5.98 12.51 -6.68
N CYS A 178 5.90 13.58 -5.88
CA CYS A 178 6.61 13.64 -4.60
C CYS A 178 6.09 12.66 -3.54
N LEU A 179 4.84 12.17 -3.64
CA LEU A 179 4.29 11.17 -2.73
C LEU A 179 4.99 9.82 -2.93
N GLU A 180 5.17 9.39 -4.18
CA GLU A 180 5.96 8.20 -4.52
C GLU A 180 7.44 8.37 -4.16
N ALA A 181 8.01 9.56 -4.40
CA ALA A 181 9.38 9.85 -4.00
C ALA A 181 9.55 9.71 -2.47
N LYS A 182 8.54 10.11 -1.69
CA LYS A 182 8.53 9.92 -0.24
C LYS A 182 8.51 8.44 0.15
N ALA A 183 7.66 7.65 -0.51
CA ALA A 183 7.57 6.21 -0.27
C ALA A 183 8.92 5.50 -0.56
N GLY A 184 9.69 6.02 -1.52
CA GLY A 184 11.07 5.61 -1.78
C GLY A 184 12.13 6.16 -0.82
N GLY A 185 11.75 6.79 0.30
CA GLY A 185 12.67 7.35 1.30
C GLY A 185 13.17 8.77 0.99
N GLY A 186 12.56 9.46 0.02
CA GLY A 186 12.91 10.84 -0.32
C GLY A 186 12.60 11.84 0.80
N VAL A 187 13.47 12.85 0.94
CA VAL A 187 13.35 13.94 1.92
C VAL A 187 12.95 15.26 1.24
N THR A 188 12.56 16.26 2.03
CA THR A 188 12.28 17.62 1.53
C THR A 188 13.48 18.18 0.78
N GLY A 189 13.25 18.71 -0.41
CA GLY A 189 14.32 19.23 -1.25
C GLY A 189 14.04 19.06 -2.73
N VAL A 190 15.06 19.32 -3.55
CA VAL A 190 14.96 19.13 -4.99
C VAL A 190 15.25 17.67 -5.33
N THR A 191 14.37 17.08 -6.13
CA THR A 191 14.51 15.71 -6.63
C THR A 191 13.98 15.62 -8.07
N THR A 192 14.13 14.44 -8.66
CA THR A 192 13.64 14.14 -10.01
C THR A 192 12.42 13.23 -9.92
N ILE A 193 11.33 13.64 -10.56
CA ILE A 193 10.10 12.87 -10.74
C ILE A 193 9.79 12.67 -12.23
N TYR A 194 8.82 11.83 -12.57
CA TYR A 194 8.51 11.46 -13.95
C TYR A 194 7.01 11.59 -14.31
N PRO A 195 6.38 12.76 -14.11
CA PRO A 195 4.97 12.94 -14.45
C PRO A 195 4.71 12.64 -15.93
N GLY A 196 3.72 11.81 -16.22
CA GLY A 196 3.45 11.33 -17.59
C GLY A 196 4.62 10.57 -18.23
N GLY A 197 5.57 10.05 -17.44
CA GLY A 197 6.78 9.37 -17.91
C GLY A 197 7.92 10.32 -18.34
N VAL A 198 7.76 11.63 -18.19
CA VAL A 198 8.75 12.64 -18.59
C VAL A 198 9.54 13.13 -17.39
N GLU A 199 10.87 13.06 -17.48
CA GLU A 199 11.77 13.51 -16.41
C GLU A 199 11.56 14.99 -16.06
N LYS A 200 11.42 15.28 -14.76
CA LYS A 200 11.22 16.63 -14.24
C LYS A 200 11.92 16.83 -12.90
N SER A 201 12.79 17.84 -12.84
CA SER A 201 13.33 18.32 -11.56
C SER A 201 12.32 19.21 -10.85
N VAL A 202 11.98 18.87 -9.61
CA VAL A 202 10.96 19.56 -8.79
C VAL A 202 11.44 19.70 -7.36
N LYS A 203 10.80 20.60 -6.61
CA LYS A 203 10.91 20.65 -5.15
C LYS A 203 9.78 19.83 -4.53
N CYS A 204 10.15 18.88 -3.69
CA CYS A 204 9.22 18.14 -2.85
C CYS A 204 9.22 18.73 -1.43
N ASP A 205 8.03 18.85 -0.85
CA ASP A 205 7.85 19.08 0.58
C ASP A 205 7.35 17.76 1.21
N GLN A 206 8.22 17.18 2.04
CA GLN A 206 7.99 15.90 2.71
C GLN A 206 7.65 16.05 4.19
N ASP A 207 7.56 17.29 4.68
CA ASP A 207 7.42 17.63 6.09
C ASP A 207 6.01 18.18 6.39
N THR A 208 5.49 19.05 5.53
CA THR A 208 4.19 19.72 5.71
C THR A 208 3.05 18.70 5.64
N GLU A 209 2.21 18.65 6.68
CA GLU A 209 1.00 17.81 6.77
C GLU A 209 1.23 16.33 6.36
N GLY A 210 2.34 15.75 6.78
CA GLY A 210 2.67 14.35 6.44
C GLY A 210 3.31 14.18 5.06
N GLY A 211 3.70 15.27 4.38
CA GLY A 211 4.54 15.25 3.18
C GLY A 211 3.88 14.72 1.91
N GLY A 212 4.69 14.46 0.88
CA GLY A 212 4.22 14.01 -0.43
C GLY A 212 3.82 15.15 -1.37
N TRP A 213 4.09 16.40 -1.01
CA TRP A 213 3.70 17.57 -1.77
C TRP A 213 4.68 17.86 -2.90
N THR A 214 4.13 17.99 -4.11
CA THR A 214 4.87 18.43 -5.30
C THR A 214 4.64 19.93 -5.50
N VAL A 215 5.71 20.73 -5.37
CA VAL A 215 5.61 22.18 -5.57
C VAL A 215 5.41 22.50 -7.05
N LEU A 216 4.39 23.30 -7.35
CA LEU A 216 4.02 23.72 -8.70
C LEU A 216 4.54 25.11 -9.05
N LEU A 217 4.52 26.00 -8.05
CA LEU A 217 4.96 27.38 -8.12
C LEU A 217 5.65 27.74 -6.81
N LEU A 218 6.85 28.32 -6.91
CA LEU A 218 7.57 28.87 -5.77
C LEU A 218 7.96 30.32 -6.08
N ARG A 219 7.46 31.25 -5.28
CA ARG A 219 7.79 32.67 -5.31
C ARG A 219 8.45 33.06 -3.99
N GLN A 220 9.62 33.67 -4.08
CA GLN A 220 10.39 34.14 -2.93
C GLN A 220 11.39 35.20 -3.37
N LYS A 221 11.89 35.98 -2.42
CA LYS A 221 12.94 36.96 -2.72
C LYS A 221 14.26 36.27 -3.07
N GLN A 222 14.82 36.59 -4.23
CA GLN A 222 16.14 36.09 -4.63
C GLN A 222 16.86 37.07 -5.55
N LYS A 223 18.15 36.80 -5.84
CA LYS A 223 18.98 37.60 -6.76
C LYS A 223 19.73 36.67 -7.71
N PRO A 224 19.52 36.78 -9.04
CA PRO A 224 18.49 37.57 -9.71
C PRO A 224 17.07 37.01 -9.49
N GLN A 225 16.06 37.88 -9.58
CA GLN A 225 14.64 37.49 -9.53
C GLN A 225 14.24 36.83 -10.87
N VAL A 226 13.42 35.77 -10.84
CA VAL A 226 12.93 35.15 -12.09
C VAL A 226 11.88 36.03 -12.73
N GLN A 227 11.95 36.20 -14.05
CA GLN A 227 10.93 36.90 -14.83
C GLN A 227 9.77 35.94 -15.14
N PHE A 228 8.59 36.26 -14.65
CA PHE A 228 7.35 35.52 -14.93
C PHE A 228 6.58 36.05 -16.13
N ARG A 229 6.98 37.18 -16.73
CA ARG A 229 6.46 37.59 -18.04
C ARG A 229 7.07 36.72 -19.13
N GLN A 230 6.47 35.57 -19.35
CA GLN A 230 6.93 34.53 -20.27
C GLN A 230 5.86 34.19 -21.31
N SER A 231 6.29 33.63 -22.44
CA SER A 231 5.39 33.14 -23.49
C SER A 231 4.61 31.91 -23.05
N PHE A 232 3.52 31.60 -23.74
CA PHE A 232 2.72 30.41 -23.47
C PHE A 232 3.55 29.12 -23.54
N GLU A 233 4.47 29.02 -24.51
CA GLU A 233 5.33 27.84 -24.67
C GLU A 233 6.37 27.68 -23.55
N LEU A 234 6.81 28.77 -22.93
CA LEU A 234 7.65 28.70 -21.72
C LEU A 234 6.81 28.30 -20.50
N TYR A 235 5.59 28.80 -20.37
CA TYR A 235 4.66 28.36 -19.34
C TYR A 235 4.25 26.89 -19.46
N LYS A 236 4.17 26.35 -20.69
CA LYS A 236 3.94 24.92 -20.93
C LYS A 236 5.11 24.05 -20.50
N ARG A 237 6.34 24.48 -20.80
CA ARG A 237 7.57 23.76 -20.48
C ARG A 237 7.98 23.89 -19.02
N GLY A 238 7.72 25.01 -18.38
CA GLY A 238 8.29 25.35 -17.07
C GLY A 238 9.58 26.16 -17.18
N PHE A 239 9.89 26.91 -16.13
CA PHE A 239 11.07 27.78 -16.06
C PHE A 239 11.43 28.10 -14.61
N GLY A 240 12.64 28.62 -14.39
CA GLY A 240 13.19 28.89 -13.06
C GLY A 240 14.01 27.74 -12.51
N ASN A 241 14.24 27.73 -11.20
CA ASN A 241 15.04 26.71 -10.51
C ASN A 241 14.27 26.21 -9.27
N PRO A 242 14.04 24.89 -9.12
CA PRO A 242 13.36 24.33 -7.95
C PRO A 242 13.98 24.64 -6.57
N SER A 243 15.27 24.98 -6.51
CA SER A 243 15.94 25.48 -5.30
C SER A 243 15.68 26.98 -5.05
N GLY A 244 15.09 27.68 -6.01
CA GLY A 244 14.80 29.11 -6.04
C GLY A 244 13.34 29.38 -6.41
N GLU A 245 13.09 30.45 -7.15
CA GLU A 245 11.79 30.64 -7.80
C GLU A 245 11.65 29.76 -9.04
N TYR A 246 10.48 29.14 -9.19
CA TYR A 246 10.17 28.41 -10.42
C TYR A 246 8.68 28.20 -10.66
N TRP A 247 8.39 27.82 -11.90
CA TRP A 247 7.12 27.32 -12.39
C TRP A 247 7.36 25.94 -13.01
N ILE A 248 6.71 24.91 -12.50
CA ILE A 248 6.94 23.52 -12.95
C ILE A 248 6.60 23.31 -14.44
N GLY A 249 5.63 24.06 -14.98
CA GLY A 249 5.16 23.92 -16.36
C GLY A 249 3.76 23.30 -16.43
N LEU A 250 2.92 23.82 -17.34
CA LEU A 250 1.54 23.36 -17.50
C LEU A 250 1.43 21.89 -17.93
N THR A 251 2.39 21.40 -18.70
CA THR A 251 2.40 19.99 -19.14
C THR A 251 2.56 19.05 -17.94
N ALA A 252 3.58 19.29 -17.11
CA ALA A 252 3.80 18.53 -15.89
C ALA A 252 2.63 18.70 -14.90
N MET A 253 2.06 19.90 -14.76
CA MET A 253 0.87 20.12 -13.93
C MET A 253 -0.33 19.28 -14.39
N ARG A 254 -0.62 19.26 -15.70
CA ARG A 254 -1.71 18.45 -16.26
C ARG A 254 -1.49 16.97 -15.95
N ASP A 255 -0.27 16.47 -16.18
CA ASP A 255 0.05 15.06 -16.01
C ASP A 255 0.06 14.63 -14.53
N LEU A 256 0.49 15.52 -13.62
CA LEU A 256 0.41 15.30 -12.16
C LEU A 256 -1.03 15.29 -11.65
N THR A 257 -1.92 16.00 -12.33
CA THR A 257 -3.30 16.25 -11.89
C THR A 257 -4.35 15.59 -12.79
N GLU A 258 -3.96 14.54 -13.51
CA GLU A 258 -4.89 13.72 -14.27
C GLU A 258 -5.96 13.11 -13.34
N ASP A 259 -5.51 12.62 -12.19
CA ASP A 259 -6.34 12.21 -11.06
C ASP A 259 -6.60 13.38 -10.08
N LEU A 260 -7.56 13.18 -9.18
CA LEU A 260 -7.91 14.17 -8.17
C LEU A 260 -6.74 14.42 -7.21
N ASN A 261 -6.25 15.66 -7.21
CA ASN A 261 -5.23 16.12 -6.29
C ASN A 261 -5.81 17.19 -5.34
N GLU A 262 -5.31 17.19 -4.11
CA GLU A 262 -5.48 18.34 -3.21
C GLU A 262 -4.43 19.41 -3.53
N LEU A 263 -4.77 20.67 -3.26
CA LEU A 263 -3.89 21.83 -3.44
C LEU A 263 -3.76 22.57 -2.11
N LEU A 264 -2.52 22.85 -1.73
CA LEU A 264 -2.19 23.76 -0.65
C LEU A 264 -1.44 24.98 -1.23
N VAL A 265 -1.97 26.17 -0.95
CA VAL A 265 -1.31 27.44 -1.24
C VAL A 265 -0.86 28.06 0.08
N THR A 266 0.44 28.26 0.25
CA THR A 266 0.98 29.01 1.40
C THR A 266 1.52 30.35 0.93
N MET A 267 1.37 31.38 1.76
CA MET A 267 1.72 32.74 1.40
C MET A 267 2.18 33.53 2.61
N ALA A 268 3.01 34.55 2.37
CA ALA A 268 3.52 35.43 3.41
C ALA A 268 3.51 36.90 3.00
N VAL A 269 3.35 37.79 3.99
CA VAL A 269 3.69 39.21 3.90
C VAL A 269 4.64 39.53 5.05
N GLY A 270 5.94 39.52 4.76
CA GLY A 270 6.95 39.70 5.80
C GLY A 270 6.95 38.52 6.77
N LYS A 271 6.49 38.71 8.01
CA LYS A 271 6.42 37.65 9.03
C LYS A 271 5.03 37.02 9.17
N GLU A 272 4.00 37.66 8.61
CA GLU A 272 2.65 37.12 8.64
C GLU A 272 2.49 36.07 7.56
N THR A 273 1.85 34.95 7.88
CA THR A 273 1.63 33.81 6.98
C THR A 273 0.15 33.46 6.91
N ALA A 274 -0.26 32.88 5.79
CA ALA A 274 -1.58 32.30 5.60
C ALA A 274 -1.53 31.11 4.65
N SER A 275 -2.61 30.34 4.67
CA SER A 275 -2.79 29.18 3.78
C SER A 275 -4.20 29.14 3.20
N SER A 276 -4.33 28.63 1.98
CA SER A 276 -5.60 28.29 1.35
C SER A 276 -5.53 26.86 0.83
N TYR A 277 -6.44 26.01 1.29
CA TYR A 277 -6.48 24.59 0.98
C TYR A 277 -7.72 24.24 0.16
N TYR A 278 -7.53 23.40 -0.86
CA TYR A 278 -8.57 22.95 -1.77
C TYR A 278 -8.49 21.43 -1.90
N THR A 279 -9.63 20.74 -1.76
CA THR A 279 -9.69 19.28 -1.88
C THR A 279 -9.64 18.77 -3.31
N MET A 280 -9.83 19.65 -4.30
CA MET A 280 -9.72 19.33 -5.73
C MET A 280 -8.96 20.43 -6.47
N PHE A 281 -7.89 20.03 -7.16
CA PHE A 281 -7.17 20.83 -8.13
C PHE A 281 -6.77 19.97 -9.32
N ARG A 282 -7.05 20.47 -10.52
CA ARG A 282 -6.70 19.83 -11.79
C ARG A 282 -6.47 20.85 -12.89
N VAL A 283 -5.51 20.54 -13.76
CA VAL A 283 -5.31 21.24 -15.02
C VAL A 283 -5.78 20.32 -16.15
N ASP A 284 -6.79 20.73 -16.92
CA ASP A 284 -7.35 19.89 -17.97
C ASP A 284 -6.47 19.81 -19.23
N ALA A 285 -6.89 19.01 -20.21
CA ALA A 285 -6.15 18.82 -21.46
C ALA A 285 -5.95 20.12 -22.28
N ASN A 286 -6.81 21.13 -22.09
CA ASN A 286 -6.72 22.45 -22.73
C ASN A 286 -6.01 23.49 -21.85
N TYR A 287 -5.45 23.06 -20.72
CA TYR A 287 -4.84 23.87 -19.68
C TYR A 287 -5.82 24.82 -18.98
N LYS A 288 -7.10 24.45 -18.88
CA LYS A 288 -8.04 25.16 -18.01
C LYS A 288 -7.87 24.72 -16.56
N LEU A 289 -8.10 25.65 -15.64
CA LEU A 289 -8.12 25.36 -14.21
C LEU A 289 -9.43 24.64 -13.84
N ARG A 290 -9.32 23.60 -13.03
CA ARG A 290 -10.43 22.98 -12.30
C ARG A 290 -10.05 22.99 -10.83
N VAL A 291 -10.75 23.79 -10.03
CA VAL A 291 -10.48 23.91 -8.60
C VAL A 291 -11.80 23.97 -7.84
N ASP A 292 -11.89 23.23 -6.74
CA ASP A 292 -13.10 23.17 -5.92
C ASP A 292 -12.79 22.65 -4.50
N GLY A 293 -13.80 22.67 -3.64
CA GLY A 293 -13.78 22.12 -2.30
C GLY A 293 -12.78 22.85 -1.41
N TYR A 294 -12.82 24.19 -1.46
CA TYR A 294 -12.10 25.07 -0.54
C TYR A 294 -12.48 24.75 0.92
N ASP A 295 -11.48 24.47 1.75
CA ASP A 295 -11.70 24.11 3.15
C ASP A 295 -11.54 25.34 4.04
N ASN A 296 -12.66 25.88 4.52
CA ASN A 296 -12.66 27.04 5.42
C ASN A 296 -11.99 26.75 6.77
N ALA A 297 -12.05 25.52 7.28
CA ALA A 297 -11.51 25.18 8.60
C ALA A 297 -9.99 25.07 8.58
N ARG A 298 -9.42 24.60 7.46
CA ARG A 298 -7.97 24.46 7.25
C ARG A 298 -7.29 25.68 6.63
N SER A 299 -8.06 26.71 6.29
CA SER A 299 -7.55 27.87 5.54
C SER A 299 -7.67 29.16 6.33
N THR A 300 -6.65 30.01 6.19
CA THR A 300 -6.57 31.36 6.79
C THR A 300 -6.42 32.47 5.74
N GLY A 301 -6.13 32.12 4.48
CA GLY A 301 -5.92 33.04 3.37
C GLY A 301 -7.18 33.38 2.56
N GLY A 302 -8.31 32.75 2.85
CA GLY A 302 -9.54 32.91 2.06
C GLY A 302 -9.45 32.28 0.67
N ASP A 303 -10.58 32.20 -0.03
CA ASP A 303 -10.64 31.63 -1.37
C ASP A 303 -10.45 32.71 -2.45
N SER A 304 -9.23 32.84 -2.97
CA SER A 304 -8.97 33.69 -4.14
C SER A 304 -8.96 32.94 -5.47
N LEU A 305 -9.17 31.61 -5.49
CA LEU A 305 -9.16 30.81 -6.72
C LEU A 305 -10.55 30.52 -7.27
N ALA A 306 -11.62 30.62 -6.48
CA ALA A 306 -12.99 30.36 -6.92
C ALA A 306 -13.33 31.01 -8.28
N ARG A 307 -12.98 32.29 -8.46
CA ARG A 307 -13.25 33.04 -9.70
C ARG A 307 -12.42 32.60 -10.89
N HIS A 308 -11.28 31.96 -10.65
CA HIS A 308 -10.36 31.48 -11.69
C HIS A 308 -10.76 30.09 -12.22
N ASN A 309 -11.68 29.40 -11.54
CA ASN A 309 -12.14 28.08 -11.96
C ASN A 309 -12.72 28.12 -13.39
N ASN A 310 -12.43 27.10 -14.19
CA ASN A 310 -12.87 26.90 -15.58
C ASN A 310 -12.30 27.90 -16.62
N TRP A 311 -11.45 28.84 -16.22
CA TRP A 311 -10.77 29.75 -17.15
C TRP A 311 -9.55 29.09 -17.81
N GLY A 312 -9.25 29.52 -19.03
CA GLY A 312 -8.06 29.10 -19.77
C GLY A 312 -6.81 29.80 -19.25
N PHE A 313 -5.66 29.13 -19.38
CA PHE A 313 -4.39 29.78 -19.06
C PHE A 313 -4.05 30.82 -20.12
N THR A 314 -3.91 32.07 -19.68
CA THR A 314 -3.65 33.25 -20.50
C THR A 314 -2.23 33.75 -20.25
N THR A 315 -1.54 34.10 -21.34
CA THR A 315 -0.25 34.82 -21.34
C THR A 315 -0.34 36.01 -22.28
N HIS A 316 0.67 36.88 -22.26
CA HIS A 316 0.71 38.06 -23.16
C HIS A 316 0.63 37.72 -24.65
N ASP A 317 1.06 36.52 -25.05
CA ASP A 317 1.03 36.02 -26.43
C ASP A 317 -0.10 35.01 -26.70
N ARG A 318 -0.96 34.74 -25.71
CA ARG A 318 -2.12 33.84 -25.85
C ARG A 318 -3.25 34.26 -24.92
N ASP A 319 -4.19 35.03 -25.47
CA ASP A 319 -5.36 35.50 -24.75
C ASP A 319 -6.47 34.43 -24.68
N ARG A 320 -6.83 34.04 -23.46
CA ARG A 320 -7.88 33.06 -23.12
C ARG A 320 -8.64 33.46 -21.86
N ASP A 321 -8.59 34.75 -21.52
CA ASP A 321 -9.25 35.29 -20.35
C ASP A 321 -10.72 35.65 -20.66
N GLY A 322 -11.43 36.14 -19.65
CA GLY A 322 -12.82 36.54 -19.73
C GLY A 322 -13.03 38.04 -19.95
N ALA A 323 -11.97 38.82 -20.14
CA ALA A 323 -12.09 40.23 -20.44
C ALA A 323 -12.55 40.46 -21.88
N SER A 324 -13.40 41.46 -22.08
CA SER A 324 -13.68 41.99 -23.41
C SER A 324 -12.83 43.24 -23.64
N GLY A 325 -12.07 43.28 -24.72
CA GLY A 325 -11.33 44.49 -25.15
C GLY A 325 -9.86 44.58 -24.73
N GLY A 326 -9.25 43.49 -24.24
CA GLY A 326 -7.80 43.37 -24.10
C GLY A 326 -7.38 42.21 -23.20
N ASN A 327 -6.08 42.07 -22.98
CA ASN A 327 -5.46 40.90 -22.37
C ASN A 327 -5.06 41.18 -20.91
N CYS A 328 -5.66 40.45 -19.97
CA CYS A 328 -5.38 40.54 -18.55
C CYS A 328 -3.91 40.27 -18.20
N ALA A 329 -3.20 39.40 -18.93
CA ALA A 329 -1.79 39.18 -18.69
C ALA A 329 -0.97 40.47 -18.90
N ASP A 330 -1.32 41.30 -19.89
CA ASP A 330 -0.66 42.58 -20.12
C ASP A 330 -1.00 43.62 -19.06
N TRP A 331 -2.26 43.68 -18.64
CA TRP A 331 -2.72 44.62 -17.62
C TRP A 331 -2.28 44.27 -16.19
N CYS A 332 -2.00 43.00 -15.91
CA CYS A 332 -1.73 42.50 -14.55
C CYS A 332 -0.25 42.16 -14.29
N GLY A 333 0.65 42.85 -14.98
CA GLY A 333 2.09 42.80 -14.73
C GLY A 333 2.89 41.85 -15.64
N GLY A 334 2.23 41.11 -16.52
CA GLY A 334 2.84 40.27 -17.56
C GLY A 334 2.87 38.77 -17.28
N GLY A 335 2.55 38.35 -16.05
CA GLY A 335 2.51 36.93 -15.69
C GLY A 335 1.44 36.17 -16.45
N GLY A 336 1.68 34.89 -16.70
CA GLY A 336 0.66 33.97 -17.19
C GLY A 336 -0.20 33.43 -16.05
N TRP A 337 -1.52 33.38 -16.21
CA TRP A 337 -2.44 32.89 -15.19
C TRP A 337 -3.78 32.47 -15.80
N TRP A 338 -4.61 31.77 -15.02
CA TRP A 338 -6.02 31.49 -15.37
C TRP A 338 -6.90 32.72 -15.12
N TYR A 339 -6.69 33.80 -15.88
CA TYR A 339 -7.38 35.07 -15.66
C TYR A 339 -8.88 34.97 -16.01
N ASP A 340 -9.72 35.55 -15.15
CA ASP A 340 -11.16 35.72 -15.40
C ASP A 340 -11.41 37.13 -15.98
N HIS A 341 -11.49 38.15 -15.14
CA HIS A 341 -11.60 39.56 -15.51
C HIS A 341 -11.25 40.44 -14.29
N CYS A 342 -9.97 40.67 -13.98
CA CYS A 342 -8.83 39.86 -14.41
C CYS A 342 -8.45 38.82 -13.37
N TYR A 343 -8.41 39.20 -12.09
CA TYR A 343 -8.04 38.25 -11.04
C TYR A 343 -8.55 38.58 -9.64
N THR A 344 -8.67 37.52 -8.84
CA THR A 344 -8.63 37.56 -7.37
C THR A 344 -7.31 37.06 -6.78
N ALA A 345 -6.58 36.23 -7.50
CA ALA A 345 -5.20 35.82 -7.21
C ALA A 345 -4.28 36.13 -8.40
N ASN A 346 -3.09 36.69 -8.15
CA ASN A 346 -2.06 36.88 -9.18
C ASN A 346 -0.70 36.29 -8.77
N PRO A 347 -0.58 34.96 -8.54
CA PRO A 347 0.64 34.35 -8.02
C PRO A 347 1.87 34.48 -8.95
N THR A 348 1.63 34.66 -10.24
CA THR A 348 2.67 34.83 -11.26
C THR A 348 3.00 36.29 -11.55
N GLY A 349 2.42 37.22 -10.79
CA GLY A 349 2.76 38.64 -10.85
C GLY A 349 4.24 38.94 -10.58
N ARG A 350 4.63 40.19 -10.75
CA ARG A 350 6.00 40.64 -10.46
C ARG A 350 6.28 40.45 -8.97
N HIS A 351 7.48 39.98 -8.65
CA HIS A 351 7.88 39.91 -7.25
C HIS A 351 8.03 41.34 -6.68
N PRO A 352 7.49 41.64 -5.48
CA PRO A 352 7.40 43.03 -5.03
C PRO A 352 8.73 43.60 -4.52
N GLY A 353 9.77 42.78 -4.36
CA GLY A 353 11.12 43.21 -3.99
C GLY A 353 11.26 43.72 -2.54
N GLY A 354 10.23 43.54 -1.72
CA GLY A 354 10.13 44.07 -0.36
C GLY A 354 8.97 45.05 -0.15
N ARG A 355 8.30 45.49 -1.22
CA ARG A 355 7.05 46.26 -1.10
C ARG A 355 5.95 45.35 -0.56
N THR A 356 5.13 45.87 0.36
CA THR A 356 3.95 45.19 0.86
C THR A 356 2.66 45.75 0.27
N HIS A 357 2.73 46.88 -0.43
CA HIS A 357 1.60 47.53 -1.09
C HIS A 357 2.06 48.54 -2.15
N GLY A 358 1.13 48.98 -3.00
CA GLY A 358 1.37 49.99 -4.03
C GLY A 358 0.19 50.11 -5.00
N PRO A 359 0.13 51.17 -5.83
CA PRO A 359 -1.06 51.49 -6.62
C PRO A 359 -1.30 50.59 -7.85
N ALA A 360 -0.40 49.64 -8.13
CA ALA A 360 -0.43 48.85 -9.36
C ALA A 360 -0.76 47.38 -9.07
N ASP A 361 -1.68 46.82 -9.86
CA ASP A 361 -2.14 45.42 -9.84
C ASP A 361 -1.19 44.47 -10.61
N HIS A 362 0.12 44.70 -10.47
CA HIS A 362 1.15 44.01 -11.26
C HIS A 362 1.97 42.99 -10.45
N PHE A 363 1.66 42.83 -9.16
CA PHE A 363 2.48 42.08 -8.20
C PHE A 363 1.80 40.79 -7.74
N ILE A 364 2.54 39.99 -6.97
CA ILE A 364 2.01 38.78 -6.33
C ILE A 364 0.92 39.18 -5.34
N GLU A 365 -0.34 38.82 -5.62
CA GLU A 365 -1.51 39.18 -4.81
C GLU A 365 -2.41 37.98 -4.50
N TRP A 366 -3.03 38.02 -3.32
CA TRP A 366 -4.09 37.11 -2.87
C TRP A 366 -5.17 37.91 -2.17
N ARG A 367 -6.22 38.29 -2.91
CA ARG A 367 -7.14 39.37 -2.50
C ARG A 367 -8.05 38.97 -1.35
N SER A 368 -8.38 37.70 -1.19
CA SER A 368 -9.18 37.21 -0.06
C SER A 368 -8.45 37.30 1.28
N TRP A 369 -7.12 37.41 1.29
CA TRP A 369 -6.34 37.53 2.52
C TRP A 369 -6.04 38.99 2.89
N LYS A 370 -5.27 39.69 2.04
CA LYS A 370 -4.79 41.05 2.35
C LYS A 370 -5.55 42.14 1.59
N GLY A 371 -6.43 41.77 0.66
CA GLY A 371 -7.12 42.71 -0.22
C GLY A 371 -6.31 43.09 -1.45
N LYS A 372 -6.88 44.02 -2.24
CA LYS A 372 -6.24 44.57 -3.44
C LYS A 372 -5.01 45.39 -3.07
N HIS A 373 -4.03 45.48 -3.97
CA HIS A 373 -2.86 46.36 -3.81
C HIS A 373 -1.98 46.00 -2.60
N LYS A 374 -2.10 44.76 -2.10
CA LYS A 374 -1.26 44.20 -1.03
C LYS A 374 -0.50 43.00 -1.55
N PHE A 375 0.82 43.04 -1.40
CA PHE A 375 1.71 42.16 -2.14
C PHE A 375 2.33 41.09 -1.22
N MET A 376 2.36 39.85 -1.71
CA MET A 376 2.96 38.73 -1.00
C MET A 376 4.48 38.76 -1.18
N SER A 377 5.21 38.61 -0.08
CA SER A 377 6.67 38.43 -0.11
C SER A 377 7.05 37.03 -0.59
N ASP A 378 6.23 36.04 -0.26
CA ASP A 378 6.45 34.64 -0.59
C ASP A 378 5.11 33.97 -0.92
N LEU A 379 5.12 33.05 -1.87
CA LEU A 379 3.93 32.25 -2.23
C LEU A 379 4.37 30.90 -2.80
N VAL A 380 3.80 29.82 -2.27
CA VAL A 380 4.00 28.46 -2.75
C VAL A 380 2.65 27.86 -3.12
N MET A 381 2.56 27.23 -4.29
CA MET A 381 1.46 26.33 -4.63
C MET A 381 2.02 24.93 -4.73
N MET A 382 1.39 23.96 -4.07
CA MET A 382 1.81 22.56 -4.10
C MET A 382 0.62 21.61 -4.08
N VAL A 383 0.77 20.49 -4.77
CA VAL A 383 -0.28 19.47 -4.91
C VAL A 383 0.16 18.12 -4.37
N ARG A 384 -0.81 17.33 -3.94
CA ARG A 384 -0.61 15.96 -3.51
C ARG A 384 -1.77 15.10 -4.01
N PRO A 385 -1.52 13.87 -4.49
CA PRO A 385 -2.61 12.96 -4.84
C PRO A 385 -3.49 12.69 -3.63
N LYS A 386 -4.81 12.78 -3.80
CA LYS A 386 -5.75 12.41 -2.75
C LYS A 386 -5.86 10.89 -2.73
N GLN A 387 -5.44 10.25 -1.65
CA GLN A 387 -5.63 8.80 -1.48
C GLN A 387 -7.14 8.53 -1.44
N SER A 388 -7.63 7.72 -2.37
CA SER A 388 -9.03 7.32 -2.51
C SER A 388 -9.49 6.42 -1.38
#